data_AF-A0A2P2KR56-F1
#
_entry.id   AF-A0A2P2KR56-F1
#
_cell.length_a   1.000
_cell.length_b   1.000
_cell.length_c   1.000
_cell.angle_alpha   90.00
_cell.angle_beta   90.00
_cell.angle_gamma   90.00
#
_symmetry.space_group_name_H-M   'P 1'
#
loop_
_entity.id
_entity.type
_entity.pdbx_description
1 polymer ?
#
loop_
_entity_poly.entity_id
_entity_poly.type
_entity_poly.pdbx_seq_one_letter_code
_entity_poly.pdbx_strand_id
1 'polypeptide(L)'
;MASYVVTQLAGLQVQTEPVINLDLDHYRIIHQRLVEHEESLYGTASEVQVDVEEVMYVTKELWHGQSAREQSAKDVGRGMWRSVNELMLVRWDREKPASASNLVLLKFNEAIEHESRTLDDIMEKEPQYFERVTSVLKRAELELGL
;
A
#
# COMPACT_ATOMS: atom_id res chain seq x y z
N MET A 1 -29.28 -3.66 15.54
CA MET A 1 -28.72 -5.01 15.78
C MET A 1 -29.44 -6.14 15.05
N ALA A 2 -30.47 -5.89 14.21
CA ALA A 2 -31.16 -6.95 13.45
C ALA A 2 -30.65 -7.14 12.00
N SER A 3 -29.77 -6.26 11.50
CA SER A 3 -29.27 -6.32 10.11
C SER A 3 -28.05 -7.25 9.93
N TYR A 4 -27.34 -7.61 11.01
CA TYR A 4 -26.10 -8.38 10.93
C TYR A 4 -26.33 -9.89 10.70
N VAL A 5 -27.52 -10.39 10.99
CA VAL A 5 -27.80 -11.84 10.90
C VAL A 5 -28.20 -12.26 9.48
N VAL A 6 -28.64 -11.33 8.62
CA VAL A 6 -29.12 -11.65 7.26
C VAL A 6 -27.97 -11.77 6.26
N THR A 7 -26.84 -11.09 6.46
CA THR A 7 -25.72 -11.08 5.49
C THR A 7 -24.83 -12.32 5.57
N GLN A 8 -24.73 -12.98 6.73
CA GLN A 8 -23.92 -14.20 6.88
C GLN A 8 -24.45 -15.40 6.08
N LEU A 9 -25.75 -15.44 5.77
CA LEU A 9 -26.36 -16.53 5.00
C LEU A 9 -26.21 -16.36 3.47
N ALA A 10 -25.85 -15.17 2.99
CA ALA A 10 -25.82 -14.86 1.55
C ALA A 10 -24.42 -14.97 0.91
N GLY A 11 -23.37 -15.30 1.67
CA GLY A 11 -21.99 -15.36 1.15
C GLY A 11 -21.45 -14.02 0.63
N LEU A 12 -22.20 -12.92 0.80
CA LEU A 12 -21.79 -11.58 0.42
C LEU A 12 -20.92 -11.03 1.56
N GLN A 13 -19.60 -11.06 1.37
CA GLN A 13 -18.68 -10.30 2.21
C GLN A 13 -18.92 -8.82 1.95
N VAL A 14 -19.86 -8.23 2.69
CA VAL A 14 -19.98 -6.77 2.77
C VAL A 14 -18.75 -6.30 3.53
N GLN A 15 -17.73 -5.87 2.79
CA GLN A 15 -16.61 -5.12 3.34
C GLN A 15 -17.17 -3.77 3.76
N THR A 16 -17.51 -3.64 5.05
CA THR A 16 -17.79 -2.33 5.63
C THR A 16 -16.49 -1.56 5.60
N GLU A 17 -16.31 -0.67 4.64
CA GLU A 17 -15.15 0.21 4.54
C GLU A 17 -14.90 0.86 5.91
N PRO A 18 -13.81 0.53 6.61
CA PRO A 18 -13.42 1.35 7.73
C PRO A 18 -13.04 2.70 7.13
N VAL A 19 -13.83 3.74 7.40
CA VAL A 19 -13.45 5.11 7.04
C VAL A 19 -12.21 5.45 7.86
N ILE A 20 -11.05 5.23 7.25
CA ILE A 20 -9.77 5.61 7.80
C ILE A 20 -9.71 7.13 7.78
N ASN A 21 -10.01 7.75 8.91
CA ASN A 21 -9.66 9.15 9.16
C ASN A 21 -8.24 9.15 9.73
N LEU A 22 -7.25 8.91 8.87
CA LEU A 22 -5.86 9.23 9.18
C LEU A 22 -5.74 10.76 9.21
N ASP A 23 -5.16 11.30 10.27
CA ASP A 23 -4.84 12.73 10.29
C ASP A 23 -3.79 13.03 9.22
N LEU A 24 -3.87 14.21 8.63
CA LEU A 24 -2.98 14.71 7.59
C LEU A 24 -1.48 14.59 7.95
N ASP A 25 -1.17 14.71 9.25
CA ASP A 25 0.20 14.54 9.78
C ASP A 25 0.75 13.12 9.58
N HIS A 26 -0.10 12.09 9.54
CA HIS A 26 0.36 10.72 9.30
C HIS A 26 0.79 10.51 7.85
N TYR A 27 0.04 11.06 6.90
CA TYR A 27 0.44 11.02 5.49
C TYR A 27 1.75 11.78 5.26
N ARG A 28 1.97 12.87 6.00
CA ARG A 28 3.25 13.59 6.01
C ARG A 28 4.39 12.73 6.56
N ILE A 29 4.17 11.99 7.64
CA ILE A 29 5.16 11.07 8.19
C ILE A 29 5.48 9.95 7.20
N ILE A 30 4.47 9.36 6.55
CA ILE A 30 4.66 8.31 5.54
C ILE A 30 5.44 8.86 4.33
N HIS A 31 5.08 10.06 3.85
CA HIS A 31 5.80 10.74 2.78
C HIS A 31 7.25 11.02 3.14
N GLN A 32 7.51 11.58 4.32
CA GLN A 32 8.85 11.85 4.81
C GLN A 32 9.69 10.57 4.92
N ARG A 33 9.10 9.47 5.40
CA ARG A 33 9.78 8.16 5.46
C ARG A 33 10.13 7.62 4.08
N LEU A 34 9.25 7.81 3.09
CA LEU A 34 9.54 7.43 1.71
C LEU A 34 10.74 8.23 1.18
N VAL A 35 10.77 9.55 1.43
CA VAL A 35 11.89 10.41 1.03
C VAL A 35 13.19 9.96 1.70
N GLU A 36 13.20 9.78 3.02
CA GLU A 36 14.37 9.32 3.78
C GLU A 36 14.86 7.94 3.30
N HIS A 37 13.93 7.05 2.95
CA HIS A 37 14.24 5.72 2.45
C HIS A 37 14.87 5.77 1.05
N GLU A 38 14.35 6.59 0.14
CA GLU A 38 14.95 6.78 -1.19
C GLU A 38 16.33 7.44 -1.12
N GLU A 39 16.51 8.43 -0.24
CA GLU A 39 17.82 9.03 -0.01
C GLU A 39 18.83 8.00 0.53
N SER A 40 18.39 7.10 1.42
CA SER A 40 19.24 6.04 1.97
C SER A 40 19.65 5.01 0.90
N LEU A 41 18.72 4.61 0.03
CA LEU A 41 18.97 3.58 -0.99
C LEU A 41 19.70 4.11 -2.23
N TYR A 42 19.22 5.22 -2.78
CA TYR A 42 19.64 5.75 -4.08
C TYR A 42 20.51 7.02 -3.94
N GLY A 43 20.67 7.53 -2.72
CA GLY A 43 21.42 8.76 -2.45
C GLY A 43 20.71 10.04 -2.89
N THR A 44 19.50 9.94 -3.45
CA THR A 44 18.75 11.08 -4.01
C THR A 44 17.24 10.85 -3.90
N ALA A 45 16.48 11.86 -3.48
CA ALA A 45 15.01 11.88 -3.50
C ALA A 45 14.40 12.51 -4.77
N SER A 46 15.18 12.78 -5.81
CA SER A 46 14.70 13.48 -7.03
C SER A 46 13.71 12.66 -7.86
N GLU A 47 13.61 11.36 -7.60
CA GLU A 47 12.69 10.47 -8.30
C GLU A 47 11.40 10.21 -7.51
N VAL A 48 11.24 10.84 -6.33
CA VAL A 48 9.95 10.94 -5.64
C VAL A 48 9.09 11.96 -6.38
N GLN A 49 8.20 11.47 -7.23
CA GLN A 49 7.24 12.31 -7.96
C GLN A 49 5.91 12.44 -7.22
N VAL A 50 5.87 12.07 -5.94
CA VAL A 50 4.63 11.90 -5.17
C VAL A 50 4.47 12.98 -4.11
N ASP A 51 3.32 13.65 -4.11
CA ASP A 51 2.92 14.61 -3.09
C ASP A 51 2.14 13.95 -1.94
N VAL A 52 1.92 14.69 -0.83
CA VAL A 52 1.18 14.17 0.33
C VAL A 52 -0.25 13.74 -0.02
N GLU A 53 -0.88 14.41 -0.99
CA GLU A 53 -2.22 14.06 -1.49
C GLU A 53 -2.23 12.72 -2.25
N GLU A 54 -1.19 12.47 -3.04
CA GLU A 54 -1.02 11.22 -3.76
C GLU A 54 -0.61 10.08 -2.82
N VAL A 55 0.22 10.35 -1.81
CA VAL A 55 0.49 9.41 -0.70
C VAL A 55 -0.80 9.05 0.02
N MET A 56 -1.68 10.03 0.24
CA MET A 56 -3.00 9.80 0.82
C MET A 56 -3.85 8.90 -0.09
N TYR A 57 -3.91 9.17 -1.40
CA TYR A 57 -4.64 8.35 -2.36
C TYR A 57 -4.09 6.91 -2.39
N VAL A 58 -2.78 6.73 -2.52
CA VAL A 58 -2.13 5.42 -2.54
C VAL A 58 -2.42 4.64 -1.26
N THR A 59 -2.29 5.30 -0.11
CA THR A 59 -2.49 4.66 1.19
C THR A 59 -3.96 4.36 1.45
N LYS A 60 -4.88 5.27 1.14
CA LYS A 60 -6.30 5.17 1.51
C LYS A 60 -7.15 4.46 0.46
N GLU A 61 -7.00 4.83 -0.81
CA GLU A 61 -7.84 4.36 -1.90
C GLU A 61 -7.25 3.10 -2.57
N LEU A 62 -5.92 3.03 -2.74
CA LEU A 62 -5.28 1.84 -3.32
C LEU A 62 -5.17 0.71 -2.29
N TRP A 63 -4.48 0.98 -1.18
CA TRP A 63 -4.07 -0.05 -0.22
C TRP A 63 -4.91 -0.08 1.05
N HIS A 64 -5.87 0.85 1.22
CA HIS A 64 -6.81 0.86 2.34
C HIS A 64 -6.12 0.78 3.72
N GLY A 65 -4.93 1.37 3.85
CA GLY A 65 -4.10 1.37 5.05
C GLY A 65 -3.53 0.01 5.44
N GLN A 66 -3.51 -0.96 4.51
CA GLN A 66 -3.01 -2.31 4.72
C GLN A 66 -1.76 -2.58 3.89
N SER A 67 -0.94 -3.52 4.34
CA SER A 67 0.15 -4.02 3.50
C SER A 67 -0.44 -4.74 2.28
N ALA A 68 0.19 -4.57 1.12
CA ALA A 68 -0.14 -5.29 -0.10
C ALA A 68 -0.13 -6.83 0.05
N ARG A 69 0.57 -7.35 1.07
CA ARG A 69 0.59 -8.79 1.40
C ARG A 69 -0.59 -9.25 2.27
N GLU A 70 -1.23 -8.33 2.97
CA GLU A 70 -2.25 -8.64 3.97
C GLU A 70 -3.64 -8.71 3.32
N GLN A 71 -4.18 -9.92 3.17
CA GLN A 71 -5.43 -10.18 2.44
C GLN A 71 -6.70 -10.02 3.29
N SER A 72 -6.55 -9.75 4.59
CA SER A 72 -7.65 -9.74 5.53
C SER A 72 -7.49 -8.57 6.49
N ALA A 73 -8.51 -7.72 6.56
CA ALA A 73 -8.68 -6.68 7.57
C ALA A 73 -8.85 -7.30 8.97
N LYS A 74 -7.80 -7.88 9.54
CA LYS A 74 -7.83 -8.50 10.86
C LYS A 74 -7.83 -7.46 11.97
N ASP A 75 -7.20 -6.31 11.73
CA ASP A 75 -7.09 -5.23 12.69
C ASP A 75 -7.92 -4.03 12.24
N VAL A 76 -9.07 -3.83 12.88
CA VAL A 76 -9.89 -2.63 12.70
C VAL A 76 -9.76 -1.75 13.94
N GLY A 77 -9.52 -0.44 13.78
CA GLY A 77 -9.41 0.53 14.86
C GLY A 77 -7.98 0.73 15.38
N ARG A 78 -7.75 0.61 16.69
CA ARG A 78 -6.43 0.89 17.33
C ARG A 78 -5.32 -0.06 16.90
N GLY A 79 -5.64 -1.29 16.50
CA GLY A 79 -4.69 -2.26 15.95
C GLY A 79 -4.12 -1.76 14.61
N MET A 80 -5.03 -1.35 13.71
CA MET A 80 -4.68 -0.76 12.40
C MET A 80 -3.77 0.45 12.54
N TRP A 81 -3.99 1.27 13.59
CA TRP A 81 -3.17 2.44 13.88
C TRP A 81 -1.70 2.11 14.25
N ARG A 82 -1.46 0.97 14.91
CA ARG A 82 -0.09 0.48 15.13
C ARG A 82 0.51 -0.05 13.84
N SER A 83 -0.29 -0.76 13.04
CA SER A 83 0.12 -1.28 11.75
C SER A 83 0.56 -0.15 10.81
N VAL A 84 -0.16 0.97 10.72
CA VAL A 84 0.22 2.11 9.86
C VAL A 84 1.59 2.68 10.23
N ASN A 85 1.95 2.71 11.52
CA ASN A 85 3.28 3.14 11.93
C ASN A 85 4.39 2.17 11.51
N GLU A 86 4.06 0.92 11.20
CA GLU A 86 4.97 -0.09 10.68
C GLU A 86 4.97 -0.16 9.14
N LEU A 87 4.13 0.65 8.48
CA LEU A 87 4.05 0.71 7.02
C LEU A 87 5.02 1.74 6.45
N MET A 88 5.50 1.43 5.26
CA MET A 88 6.28 2.30 4.40
C MET A 88 5.87 2.09 2.95
N LEU A 89 6.00 3.16 2.17
CA LEU A 89 5.80 3.10 0.73
C LEU A 89 7.13 2.78 0.05
N VAL A 90 7.10 1.80 -0.84
CA VAL A 90 8.27 1.35 -1.61
C VAL A 90 7.88 1.21 -3.08
N ARG A 91 8.85 1.41 -3.96
CA ARG A 91 8.69 1.18 -5.40
C ARG A 91 8.47 -0.31 -5.66
N TRP A 92 7.44 -0.63 -6.44
CA TRP A 92 7.24 -1.97 -6.96
C TRP A 92 8.34 -2.33 -7.95
N ASP A 93 8.53 -1.48 -8.95
CA ASP A 93 9.58 -1.59 -9.94
C ASP A 93 10.68 -0.58 -9.65
N ARG A 94 11.91 -1.08 -9.49
CA ARG A 94 13.09 -0.24 -9.19
C ARG A 94 13.56 0.55 -10.40
N GLU A 95 13.22 0.10 -11.61
CA GLU A 95 13.59 0.82 -12.84
C GLU A 95 12.68 2.01 -13.11
N LYS A 96 11.55 2.11 -12.40
CA LYS A 96 10.58 3.19 -12.54
C LYS A 96 10.69 4.18 -11.36
N PRO A 97 10.36 5.47 -11.58
CA PRO A 97 10.32 6.44 -10.50
C PRO A 97 9.25 6.08 -9.45
N ALA A 98 9.35 6.65 -8.25
CA ALA A 98 8.27 6.59 -7.29
C ALA A 98 7.13 7.49 -7.77
N SER A 99 6.15 6.87 -8.42
CA SER A 99 4.90 7.48 -8.84
C SER A 99 3.74 6.71 -8.20
N ALA A 100 2.56 7.30 -8.09
CA ALA A 100 1.39 6.65 -7.49
C ALA A 100 1.01 5.31 -8.16
N SER A 101 1.36 5.10 -9.43
CA SER A 101 1.18 3.84 -10.17
C SER A 101 2.32 2.82 -9.97
N ASN A 102 3.38 3.18 -9.26
CA ASN A 102 4.54 2.32 -8.97
C ASN A 102 4.79 2.16 -7.46
N LEU A 103 3.91 2.68 -6.59
CA LEU A 103 4.08 2.62 -5.15
C LEU A 103 3.23 1.54 -4.50
N VAL A 104 3.87 0.78 -3.61
CA VAL A 104 3.26 -0.31 -2.86
C VAL A 104 3.47 -0.05 -1.38
N LEU A 105 2.39 -0.21 -0.62
CA LEU A 105 2.43 -0.09 0.84
C LEU A 105 2.81 -1.45 1.44
N LEU A 106 3.92 -1.51 2.17
CA LEU A 106 4.46 -2.72 2.79
C LEU A 106 4.88 -2.45 4.23
N LYS A 107 4.94 -3.50 5.06
CA LYS A 107 5.56 -3.39 6.40
C LYS A 107 7.08 -3.27 6.26
N PHE A 108 7.76 -2.65 7.22
CA PHE A 108 9.23 -2.51 7.20
C PHE A 108 9.98 -3.83 6.90
N ASN A 109 9.59 -4.94 7.54
CA ASN A 109 10.21 -6.24 7.28
C ASN A 109 9.97 -6.74 5.85
N GLU A 110 8.77 -6.49 5.31
CA GLU A 110 8.39 -6.91 3.95
C GLU A 110 9.06 -6.03 2.89
N ALA A 111 9.23 -4.74 3.17
CA ALA A 111 9.97 -3.80 2.32
C ALA A 111 11.44 -4.22 2.18
N ILE A 112 12.10 -4.55 3.29
CA ILE A 112 13.49 -5.04 3.26
C ILE A 112 13.57 -6.36 2.47
N GLU A 113 12.62 -7.28 2.65
CA GLU A 113 12.56 -8.50 1.84
C GLU A 113 12.35 -8.21 0.34
N HIS A 114 11.45 -7.27 0.02
CA HIS A 114 11.18 -6.83 -1.35
C HIS A 114 12.42 -6.18 -1.99
N GLU A 115 13.17 -5.38 -1.22
CA GLU A 115 14.44 -4.79 -1.65
C GLU A 115 15.59 -5.80 -1.74
N SER A 116 15.48 -6.94 -1.06
CA SER A 116 16.45 -8.03 -1.22
C SER A 116 16.17 -8.91 -2.45
N ARG A 117 14.94 -8.91 -2.97
CA ARG A 117 14.48 -9.75 -4.08
C ARG A 117 14.26 -8.96 -5.36
N THR A 118 14.45 -9.59 -6.51
CA THR A 118 14.09 -9.02 -7.81
C THR A 118 12.61 -9.27 -8.11
N LEU A 119 12.02 -8.46 -8.99
CA LEU A 119 10.65 -8.68 -9.44
C LEU A 119 10.48 -10.05 -10.12
N ASP A 120 11.49 -10.50 -10.87
CA ASP A 120 11.51 -11.83 -11.51
C ASP A 120 11.40 -12.95 -10.47
N ASP A 121 12.13 -12.84 -9.35
CA ASP A 121 12.07 -13.79 -8.24
C ASP A 121 10.67 -13.85 -7.62
N ILE A 122 9.98 -12.71 -7.50
CA ILE A 122 8.63 -12.62 -6.94
C ILE A 122 7.62 -13.22 -7.93
N MET A 123 7.79 -12.97 -9.22
CA MET A 123 6.96 -13.53 -10.28
C MET A 123 7.07 -15.07 -10.32
N GLU A 124 8.27 -15.63 -10.16
CA GLU A 124 8.47 -17.08 -10.14
C GLU A 124 7.99 -17.74 -8.84
N LYS A 125 8.28 -17.14 -7.68
CA LYS A 125 7.97 -17.75 -6.37
C LYS A 125 6.53 -17.54 -5.94
N GLU A 126 5.95 -16.37 -6.23
CA GLU A 126 4.65 -15.93 -5.74
C GLU A 126 3.82 -15.24 -6.84
N PRO A 127 3.46 -15.94 -7.93
CA PRO A 127 2.77 -15.34 -9.08
C PRO A 127 1.43 -14.69 -8.71
N GLN A 128 0.69 -15.28 -7.78
CA GLN A 128 -0.59 -14.72 -7.30
C GLN A 128 -0.42 -13.38 -6.57
N TYR A 129 0.70 -13.17 -5.88
CA TYR A 129 1.00 -11.89 -5.25
C TYR A 129 1.38 -10.86 -6.31
N PHE A 130 2.26 -11.24 -7.23
CA PHE A 130 2.69 -10.39 -8.35
C PHE A 130 1.51 -9.90 -9.21
N GLU A 131 0.62 -10.81 -9.63
CA GLU A 131 -0.54 -10.47 -10.46
C GLU A 131 -1.50 -9.51 -9.75
N ARG A 132 -1.71 -9.68 -8.45
CA ARG A 132 -2.60 -8.80 -7.68
C ARG A 132 -2.03 -7.40 -7.55
N VAL A 133 -0.78 -7.27 -7.13
CA VAL A 133 -0.14 -5.96 -6.99
C VAL A 133 -0.10 -5.27 -8.35
N THR A 134 0.31 -5.98 -9.40
CA THR A 134 0.34 -5.45 -10.76
C THR A 134 -1.05 -5.02 -11.25
N SER A 135 -2.11 -5.75 -10.91
CA SER A 135 -3.48 -5.39 -11.29
C SER A 135 -3.97 -4.14 -10.57
N VAL A 136 -3.63 -3.98 -9.28
CA VAL A 136 -3.95 -2.77 -8.50
C VAL A 136 -3.21 -1.56 -9.06
N LEU A 137 -1.92 -1.72 -9.37
CA LEU A 137 -1.09 -0.64 -9.94
C LEU A 137 -1.56 -0.23 -11.35
N LYS A 138 -1.90 -1.19 -12.22
CA LYS A 138 -2.49 -0.91 -13.54
C LYS A 138 -3.83 -0.17 -13.43
N ARG A 139 -4.63 -0.50 -12.43
CA ARG A 139 -5.87 0.22 -12.15
C ARG A 139 -5.59 1.65 -11.70
N ALA A 140 -4.60 1.85 -10.82
CA ALA A 140 -4.16 3.17 -10.38
C ALA A 140 -3.69 4.03 -11.55
N GLU A 141 -2.90 3.47 -12.47
CA GLU A 141 -2.43 4.12 -13.69
C GLU A 141 -3.60 4.63 -14.55
N LEU A 142 -4.62 3.77 -14.76
CA LEU A 142 -5.83 4.15 -15.50
C LEU A 142 -6.69 5.20 -14.78
N GLU A 143 -6.80 5.13 -13.45
CA GLU A 143 -7.58 6.08 -12.65
C GLU A 143 -6.91 7.46 -12.57
N LEU A 144 -5.58 7.50 -12.54
CA LEU A 144 -4.78 8.74 -12.52
C LEU A 144 -4.54 9.31 -13.92
N GLY A 145 -4.81 8.54 -14.98
CA GLY A 145 -4.60 8.95 -16.37
C GLY A 145 -3.12 9.19 -16.73
N LEU A 146 -2.23 8.48 -16.02
CA LEU A 146 -0.77 8.54 -16.18
C LEU A 146 -0.28 7.59 -17.28
#